data_AF-A0A1J3K240-F1
#
_entry.id   AF-A0A1J3K240-F1
#
_cell.length_a   1.000
_cell.length_b   1.000
_cell.length_c   1.000
_cell.angle_alpha   90.00
_cell.angle_beta   90.00
_cell.angle_gamma   90.00
#
_symmetry.space_group_name_H-M   'P 1'
#
loop_
_entity.id
_entity.type
_entity.pdbx_description
1 polymer ?
#
loop_
_entity_poly.entity_id
_entity_poly.type
_entity_poly.pdbx_seq_one_letter_code
_entity_poly.pdbx_strand_id
1 'polypeptide(L)'
;AISDVSGSMSGTPMEVSVALGLLVSELSEEPWKGKLITFSENPELHLVEGEDLGSKTNFVREMDWGANTDFQKVFDLILRVAVEGKLKPEEMIKRVFVFSDMEFDEASDFHSYGSETDSCSNGWETDYMAIARKFKAKGYGDVVPEI
;
A
#
# COMPACT_ATOMS: atom_id res chain seq x y z
N ALA A 1 -1.23 6.05 3.78
CA ALA A 1 -1.07 4.88 4.66
C ALA A 1 -1.93 3.75 4.15
N ILE A 2 -1.57 2.51 4.50
CA ILE A 2 -2.39 1.30 4.36
C ILE A 2 -2.72 0.83 5.77
N SER A 3 -3.99 0.55 6.06
CA SER A 3 -4.45 0.18 7.40
C SER A 3 -5.17 -1.16 7.32
N ASP A 4 -4.78 -2.13 8.12
CA ASP A 4 -5.48 -3.41 8.23
C ASP A 4 -6.64 -3.24 9.23
N VAL A 5 -7.83 -3.64 8.81
CA VAL A 5 -8.98 -3.81 9.71
C VAL A 5 -9.73 -5.10 9.39
N SER A 6 -8.98 -6.11 8.92
CA SER A 6 -9.46 -7.46 8.72
C SER A 6 -10.13 -8.01 10.00
N GLY A 7 -10.91 -9.08 9.87
CA GLY A 7 -11.70 -9.60 10.99
C GLY A 7 -10.91 -9.97 12.26
N SER A 8 -9.58 -10.17 12.18
CA SER A 8 -8.71 -10.37 13.33
C SER A 8 -8.49 -9.09 14.15
N MET A 9 -8.49 -7.94 13.48
CA MET A 9 -8.48 -6.60 14.07
C MET A 9 -9.83 -6.27 14.67
N SER A 10 -10.22 -6.90 15.78
CA SER A 10 -11.46 -6.55 16.50
C SER A 10 -11.17 -5.75 17.76
N GLY A 11 -11.93 -4.69 18.02
CA GLY A 11 -11.73 -3.81 19.18
C GLY A 11 -10.55 -2.84 19.01
N THR A 12 -9.71 -2.70 20.04
CA THR A 12 -8.65 -1.67 20.11
C THR A 12 -7.64 -1.69 18.95
N PRO A 13 -7.17 -2.85 18.43
CA PRO A 13 -6.24 -2.87 17.30
C PRO A 13 -6.79 -2.21 16.03
N MET A 14 -8.09 -2.40 15.75
CA MET A 14 -8.79 -1.71 14.65
C MET A 14 -8.81 -0.20 14.86
N GLU A 15 -9.17 0.25 16.06
CA GLU A 15 -9.28 1.67 16.37
C GLU A 15 -7.92 2.38 16.24
N VAL A 16 -6.84 1.71 16.64
CA VAL A 16 -5.47 2.21 16.50
C VAL A 16 -5.07 2.28 15.02
N SER A 17 -5.34 1.23 14.24
CA SER A 17 -5.05 1.20 12.79
C SER A 17 -5.77 2.33 12.04
N VAL A 18 -7.07 2.51 12.31
CA VAL A 18 -7.87 3.61 11.74
C VAL A 18 -7.33 4.98 12.16
N ALA A 19 -7.03 5.18 13.45
CA ALA A 19 -6.53 6.46 13.94
C ALA A 19 -5.16 6.81 13.34
N LEU A 20 -4.25 5.85 13.22
CA LEU A 20 -2.94 6.04 12.60
C LEU A 20 -3.06 6.26 11.09
N GLY A 21 -3.93 5.51 10.41
CA GLY A 21 -4.25 5.72 9.01
C GLY A 21 -4.73 7.15 8.75
N LEU A 22 -5.75 7.60 9.47
CA LEU A 22 -6.28 8.95 9.40
C LEU A 22 -5.22 10.01 9.69
N LEU A 23 -4.41 9.82 10.74
CA LEU A 23 -3.33 10.74 11.08
C LEU A 23 -2.33 10.89 9.93
N VAL A 24 -1.87 9.78 9.36
CA VAL A 24 -0.93 9.81 8.24
C VAL A 24 -1.57 10.43 7.00
N SER A 25 -2.85 10.20 6.73
CA SER A 25 -3.54 10.80 5.58
C SER A 25 -3.62 12.33 5.72
N GLU A 26 -3.91 12.85 6.91
CA GLU A 26 -4.00 14.29 7.19
C GLU A 26 -2.64 15.00 7.18
N LEU A 27 -1.58 14.30 7.62
CA LEU A 27 -0.21 14.80 7.62
C LEU A 27 0.46 14.71 6.24
N SER A 28 -0.14 13.97 5.30
CA SER A 28 0.39 13.86 3.94
C SER A 28 0.21 15.18 3.17
N GLU A 29 1.13 15.44 2.24
CA GLU A 29 1.07 16.61 1.37
C GLU A 29 0.17 16.36 0.15
N GLU A 30 -0.29 17.43 -0.50
CA GLU A 30 -0.97 17.31 -1.79
C GLU A 30 -0.03 16.64 -2.82
N PRO A 31 -0.54 15.73 -3.68
CA PRO A 31 -1.94 15.36 -3.90
C PRO A 31 -2.41 14.16 -3.04
N TRP A 32 -1.63 13.70 -2.08
CA TRP A 32 -1.90 12.48 -1.30
C TRP A 32 -2.66 12.75 -0.01
N LYS A 33 -2.76 14.03 0.37
CA LYS A 33 -3.48 14.47 1.55
C LYS A 33 -4.91 13.95 1.60
N GLY A 34 -5.28 13.46 2.78
CA GLY A 34 -6.62 12.94 3.05
C GLY A 34 -6.91 11.60 2.36
N LYS A 35 -5.94 10.97 1.68
CA LYS A 35 -6.17 9.71 0.97
C LYS A 35 -5.64 8.50 1.72
N LEU A 36 -6.35 7.39 1.61
CA LEU A 36 -6.01 6.09 2.17
C LEU A 36 -6.06 5.02 1.10
N ILE A 37 -5.17 4.04 1.19
CA ILE A 37 -5.18 2.86 0.32
C ILE A 37 -5.76 1.71 1.14
N THR A 38 -6.76 1.02 0.58
CA THR A 38 -7.38 -0.15 1.24
C THR A 38 -6.45 -1.36 1.25
N PHE A 39 -6.60 -2.20 2.27
CA PHE A 39 -5.77 -3.37 2.52
C PHE A 39 -6.36 -4.64 1.88
N SER A 40 -6.75 -4.55 0.61
CA SER A 40 -7.45 -5.64 -0.09
C SER A 40 -6.63 -6.21 -1.26
N GLU A 41 -7.06 -7.39 -1.77
CA GLU A 41 -6.51 -7.99 -2.99
C GLU A 41 -6.54 -7.02 -4.18
N ASN A 42 -7.50 -6.09 -4.19
CA ASN A 42 -7.67 -5.06 -5.20
C ASN A 42 -7.63 -3.69 -4.51
N PRO A 43 -6.43 -3.17 -4.18
CA PRO A 43 -6.30 -1.95 -3.40
C PRO A 43 -6.89 -0.76 -4.14
N GLU A 44 -7.64 0.06 -3.41
CA GLU A 44 -8.29 1.27 -3.91
C GLU A 44 -7.81 2.50 -3.12
N LEU A 45 -7.66 3.63 -3.82
CA LEU A 45 -7.31 4.91 -3.21
C LEU A 45 -8.59 5.67 -2.91
N HIS A 46 -8.93 5.77 -1.63
CA HIS A 46 -10.11 6.48 -1.15
C HIS A 46 -9.74 7.84 -0.56
N LEU A 47 -10.51 8.87 -0.90
CA LEU A 47 -10.45 10.15 -0.20
C LEU A 47 -11.31 10.05 1.04
N VAL A 48 -10.74 10.35 2.22
CA VAL A 48 -11.48 10.35 3.47
C VAL A 48 -12.49 11.50 3.48
N GLU A 49 -13.77 11.15 3.50
CA GLU A 49 -14.86 12.11 3.59
C GLU A 49 -15.36 12.26 5.04
N GLY A 50 -15.83 13.45 5.40
CA GLY A 50 -16.38 13.76 6.72
C GLY A 50 -15.93 15.12 7.25
N GLU A 51 -16.85 15.81 7.92
CA GLU A 51 -16.59 17.15 8.47
C GLU A 51 -15.90 17.11 9.84
N ASP A 52 -16.18 16.07 10.64
CA ASP A 52 -15.63 15.86 11.97
C ASP A 52 -14.87 14.52 12.08
N LEU A 53 -14.09 14.38 13.16
CA LEU A 53 -13.27 13.19 13.40
C LEU A 53 -14.12 11.91 13.50
N GLY A 54 -15.32 11.98 14.08
CA GLY A 54 -16.23 10.85 14.20
C GLY A 54 -16.72 10.39 12.83
N SER A 55 -17.15 11.33 11.99
CA SER A 55 -17.56 11.06 10.60
C SER A 55 -16.42 10.44 9.79
N LYS A 56 -15.21 10.99 9.86
CA LYS A 56 -14.02 10.43 9.18
C LYS A 56 -13.65 9.04 9.69
N THR A 57 -13.74 8.82 10.99
CA THR A 57 -13.48 7.51 11.61
C THR A 57 -14.51 6.48 11.17
N ASN A 58 -15.78 6.86 11.11
CA ASN A 58 -16.84 5.97 10.63
C ASN A 58 -16.68 5.66 9.14
N PHE A 59 -16.38 6.67 8.31
CA PHE A 59 -16.08 6.46 6.89
C PHE A 59 -14.97 5.43 6.69
N VAL A 60 -13.88 5.58 7.44
CA VAL A 60 -12.77 4.63 7.41
C VAL A 60 -13.17 3.26 7.96
N ARG A 61 -13.96 3.16 9.03
CA ARG A 61 -14.43 1.87 9.57
C ARG A 61 -15.36 1.11 8.61
N GLU A 62 -16.13 1.82 7.80
CA GLU A 62 -17.11 1.23 6.87
C GLU A 62 -16.49 0.88 5.50
N MET A 63 -15.26 1.29 5.22
CA MET A 63 -14.56 0.88 4.01
C MET A 63 -14.40 -0.64 3.96
N ASP A 64 -14.40 -1.18 2.74
CA ASP A 64 -14.05 -2.58 2.52
C ASP A 64 -12.53 -2.72 2.50
N TRP A 65 -11.98 -3.17 3.62
CA TRP A 65 -10.56 -3.36 3.78
C TRP A 65 -10.08 -4.75 3.39
N GLY A 66 -10.95 -5.67 2.96
CA GLY A 66 -10.54 -7.01 2.54
C GLY A 66 -9.88 -7.86 3.64
N ALA A 67 -9.10 -8.86 3.22
CA ALA A 67 -8.44 -9.83 4.10
C ALA A 67 -6.97 -10.11 3.75
N ASN A 68 -6.45 -9.52 2.68
CA ASN A 68 -5.09 -9.71 2.17
C ASN A 68 -4.68 -8.48 1.35
N THR A 69 -3.39 -8.21 1.19
CA THR A 69 -2.92 -7.09 0.37
C THR A 69 -1.93 -7.55 -0.70
N ASP A 70 -2.05 -6.99 -1.89
CA ASP A 70 -1.09 -7.19 -2.98
C ASP A 70 -0.23 -5.93 -3.12
N PHE A 71 1.00 -5.99 -2.62
CA PHE A 71 1.91 -4.85 -2.68
C PHE A 71 2.23 -4.44 -4.11
N GLN A 72 2.35 -5.36 -5.08
CA GLN A 72 2.60 -4.95 -6.47
C GLN A 72 1.47 -4.05 -6.99
N LYS A 73 0.21 -4.39 -6.69
CA LYS A 73 -0.94 -3.56 -7.06
C LYS A 73 -0.98 -2.22 -6.33
N VAL A 74 -0.56 -2.17 -5.05
CA VAL A 74 -0.43 -0.90 -4.31
C VAL A 74 0.57 0.03 -5.00
N PHE A 75 1.75 -0.48 -5.35
CA PHE A 75 2.77 0.32 -6.04
C PHE A 75 2.34 0.71 -7.46
N ASP A 76 1.64 -0.17 -8.17
CA ASP A 76 1.06 0.15 -9.48
C ASP A 76 -0.02 1.24 -9.37
N LEU A 77 -0.83 1.23 -8.32
CA LEU A 77 -1.82 2.27 -8.02
C LEU A 77 -1.15 3.63 -7.75
N ILE A 78 -0.11 3.65 -6.92
CA ILE A 78 0.69 4.86 -6.65
C ILE A 78 1.29 5.38 -7.96
N LEU A 79 1.88 4.50 -8.75
CA LEU A 79 2.49 4.86 -10.04
C LEU A 79 1.45 5.39 -11.03
N ARG A 80 0.26 4.79 -11.08
CA ARG A 80 -0.85 5.25 -11.92
C ARG A 80 -1.25 6.68 -11.56
N VAL A 81 -1.49 6.94 -10.27
CA VAL A 81 -1.85 8.29 -9.78
C VAL A 81 -0.75 9.29 -10.10
N ALA A 82 0.52 8.90 -9.96
CA ALA A 82 1.65 9.76 -10.29
C ALA A 82 1.72 10.11 -11.78
N VAL A 83 1.51 9.12 -12.66
CA VAL A 83 1.54 9.31 -14.11
C VAL A 83 0.33 10.13 -14.59
N GLU A 84 -0.86 9.82 -14.10
CA GLU A 84 -2.11 10.54 -14.46
C GLU A 84 -2.10 11.98 -13.92
N GLY A 85 -1.62 12.16 -12.69
CA GLY A 85 -1.45 13.47 -12.05
C GLY A 85 -0.25 14.27 -12.56
N LYS A 86 0.62 13.68 -13.39
CA LYS A 86 1.87 14.28 -13.89
C LYS A 86 2.73 14.84 -12.75
N LEU A 87 2.85 14.07 -11.68
CA LEU A 87 3.55 14.51 -10.48
C LEU A 87 5.04 14.70 -10.74
N LYS A 88 5.62 15.68 -10.08
CA LYS A 88 7.07 15.81 -10.03
C LYS A 88 7.63 14.70 -9.13
N PRO A 89 8.89 14.29 -9.33
CA PRO A 89 9.56 13.36 -8.41
C PRO A 89 9.52 13.81 -6.93
N GLU A 90 9.50 15.11 -6.69
CA GLU A 90 9.39 15.72 -5.36
C GLU A 90 8.03 15.48 -4.68
N GLU A 91 6.97 15.34 -5.48
CA GLU A 91 5.58 15.12 -5.06
C GLU A 91 5.26 13.63 -4.92
N MET A 92 6.22 12.74 -5.20
CA MET A 92 6.05 11.30 -5.04
C MET A 92 6.07 10.89 -3.58
N ILE A 93 5.30 9.84 -3.27
CA ILE A 93 5.35 9.19 -1.96
C ILE A 93 6.75 8.61 -1.77
N LYS A 94 7.38 8.96 -0.64
CA LYS A 94 8.71 8.41 -0.27
C LYS A 94 8.60 7.15 0.58
N ARG A 95 7.55 7.06 1.40
CA ARG A 95 7.34 5.94 2.33
C ARG A 95 5.87 5.58 2.44
N VAL A 96 5.60 4.28 2.42
CA VAL A 96 4.28 3.67 2.57
C VAL A 96 4.20 3.03 3.95
N PHE A 97 3.46 3.65 4.87
CA PHE A 97 3.21 3.05 6.17
C PHE A 97 2.10 2.00 6.08
N VAL A 98 2.39 0.79 6.54
CA VAL A 98 1.44 -0.33 6.63
C VAL A 98 1.18 -0.61 8.10
N PHE A 99 -0.04 -0.37 8.55
CA PHE A 99 -0.49 -0.69 9.90
C PHE A 99 -1.29 -1.97 9.86
N SER A 100 -0.63 -3.11 10.04
CA SER A 100 -1.27 -4.42 10.04
C SER A 100 -1.02 -5.18 11.32
N ASP A 101 -1.99 -6.00 11.72
CA ASP A 101 -1.81 -7.02 12.77
C ASP A 101 -1.22 -8.31 12.20
N MET A 102 -0.78 -8.28 10.94
CA MET A 102 -0.15 -9.40 10.25
C MET A 102 0.97 -10.05 11.10
N GLU A 103 0.64 -11.20 11.68
CA GLU A 103 1.45 -12.40 11.52
C GLU A 103 1.96 -12.43 10.07
N PHE A 104 3.27 -12.21 9.91
CA PHE A 104 3.99 -12.06 8.65
C PHE A 104 4.12 -13.41 7.92
N ASP A 105 3.05 -14.21 7.85
CA ASP A 105 3.16 -15.62 7.42
C ASP A 105 3.03 -15.82 5.90
N GLU A 106 2.59 -14.81 5.14
CA GLU A 106 2.38 -14.96 3.69
C GLU A 106 2.96 -13.81 2.83
N ALA A 107 4.06 -13.20 3.26
CA ALA A 107 4.79 -12.24 2.42
C ALA A 107 5.75 -12.91 1.40
N SER A 108 5.76 -14.25 1.30
CA SER A 108 6.66 -14.96 0.39
C SER A 108 6.11 -16.30 -0.08
N ASP A 109 4.94 -16.31 -0.70
CA ASP A 109 4.47 -17.52 -1.41
C ASP A 109 4.93 -17.53 -2.87
N PHE A 110 6.25 -17.47 -3.07
CA PHE A 110 6.93 -17.95 -4.27
C PHE A 110 8.40 -18.23 -3.97
N HIS A 111 8.67 -19.34 -3.26
CA HIS A 111 9.78 -20.25 -3.57
C HIS A 111 9.53 -21.57 -2.83
N SER A 112 8.86 -22.48 -3.52
CA SER A 112 8.96 -23.91 -3.23
C SER A 112 10.44 -24.30 -3.18
N TYR A 113 10.96 -24.54 -1.98
CA TYR A 113 12.28 -25.12 -1.77
C TYR A 113 12.20 -26.61 -2.11
N GLY A 114 12.93 -27.02 -3.15
CA GLY A 114 13.43 -28.38 -3.28
C GLY A 114 12.96 -29.16 -4.50
N SER A 115 13.51 -28.82 -5.67
CA SER A 115 13.95 -29.86 -6.61
C SER A 115 15.12 -29.32 -7.42
N GLU A 116 16.32 -29.77 -7.05
CA GLU A 116 17.56 -29.56 -7.79
C GLU A 116 17.45 -30.20 -9.17
N THR A 117 17.20 -29.40 -10.20
CA THR A 117 17.70 -29.70 -11.55
C THR A 117 17.97 -28.40 -12.29
N ASP A 118 19.25 -28.21 -12.59
CA ASP A 118 19.84 -27.24 -13.51
C ASP A 118 18.97 -26.93 -14.73
N SER A 119 18.72 -25.64 -14.98
CA SER A 119 18.59 -25.02 -16.30
C SER A 119 18.59 -23.50 -16.17
N CYS A 120 19.66 -22.87 -16.66
CA CYS A 120 19.86 -21.43 -16.66
C CYS A 120 18.76 -20.65 -17.38
N SER A 121 18.64 -19.38 -16.99
CA SER A 121 18.08 -18.19 -17.68
C SER A 121 16.65 -17.73 -17.32
N ASN A 122 16.60 -16.60 -16.58
CA ASN A 122 15.52 -15.60 -16.43
C ASN A 122 14.44 -15.75 -15.33
N GLY A 123 14.74 -15.72 -14.02
CA GLY A 123 13.64 -15.89 -13.05
C GLY A 123 13.71 -15.29 -11.64
N TRP A 124 14.79 -14.63 -11.21
CA TRP A 124 14.83 -14.02 -9.87
C TRP A 124 14.72 -12.49 -9.98
N GLU A 125 13.54 -11.99 -10.35
CA GLU A 125 13.23 -10.58 -10.11
C GLU A 125 12.46 -10.56 -8.79
N THR A 126 13.02 -9.99 -7.73
CA THR A 126 12.25 -9.76 -6.51
C THR A 126 11.11 -8.79 -6.81
N ASP A 127 10.02 -8.84 -6.06
CA ASP A 127 8.89 -7.91 -6.26
C ASP A 127 9.35 -6.45 -6.24
N TYR A 128 10.31 -6.13 -5.36
CA TYR A 128 10.92 -4.81 -5.29
C TYR A 128 11.68 -4.43 -6.58
N MET A 129 12.45 -5.36 -7.16
CA MET A 129 13.15 -5.12 -8.43
C MET A 129 12.16 -4.87 -9.58
N ALA A 130 11.06 -5.64 -9.62
CA ALA A 130 10.00 -5.46 -10.62
C ALA A 130 9.33 -4.09 -10.48
N ILE A 131 9.01 -3.67 -9.25
CA ILE A 131 8.46 -2.35 -8.92
C ILE A 131 9.44 -1.24 -9.34
N ALA A 132 10.71 -1.34 -8.94
CA ALA A 132 11.72 -0.35 -9.27
C ALA A 132 11.90 -0.18 -10.79
N ARG A 133 11.85 -1.28 -11.54
CA ARG A 133 11.88 -1.24 -13.02
C ARG A 133 10.67 -0.51 -13.60
N LYS A 134 9.45 -0.77 -13.09
CA LYS A 134 8.23 -0.07 -13.54
C LYS A 134 8.33 1.43 -13.29
N PHE A 135 8.77 1.83 -12.11
CA PHE A 135 8.98 3.24 -11.75
C PHE A 135 10.03 3.90 -12.64
N LYS A 136 11.17 3.24 -12.85
CA LYS A 136 12.23 3.72 -13.76
C LYS A 136 11.71 3.91 -15.19
N ALA A 137 10.92 2.97 -15.71
CA ALA A 137 10.33 3.06 -17.05
C ALA A 137 9.36 4.26 -17.21
N LYS A 138 8.80 4.77 -16.11
CA LYS A 138 7.90 5.93 -16.09
C LYS A 138 8.59 7.25 -15.67
N GLY A 139 9.91 7.23 -15.45
CA GLY A 139 10.68 8.43 -15.08
C GLY A 139 10.79 8.67 -13.57
N TYR A 140 10.38 7.72 -12.73
CA TYR A 140 10.39 7.81 -11.27
C TYR A 140 11.40 6.86 -10.60
N GLY A 141 12.45 6.46 -11.33
CA GLY A 141 13.41 5.45 -10.87
C GLY A 141 14.19 5.82 -9.60
N ASP A 142 14.36 7.11 -9.32
CA ASP A 142 15.08 7.60 -8.15
C ASP A 142 14.16 7.86 -6.93
N VAL A 143 12.85 7.66 -7.09
CA VAL A 143 11.82 7.96 -6.07
C VAL A 143 10.85 6.78 -5.89
N VAL A 144 11.38 5.56 -5.93
CA VAL A 144 10.62 4.34 -5.60
C VAL A 144 10.30 4.37 -4.09
N PRO A 145 9.02 4.29 -3.69
CA PRO A 145 8.66 4.34 -2.27
C PRO A 145 9.26 3.17 -1.48
N GLU A 146 9.67 3.44 -0.25
CA GLU A 146 10.00 2.43 0.75
C GLU A 146 8.72 1.97 1.47
N ILE A 147 8.68 0.72 1.94
CA ILE A 147 7.64 0.23 2.87
C ILE A 147 8.23 0.27 4.27
#